data_AF-A0A8H2K5K0-F1
#
_entry.id   AF-A0A8H2K5K0-F1
#
_cell.length_a   1.000
_cell.length_b   1.000
_cell.length_c   1.000
_cell.angle_alpha   90.00
_cell.angle_beta   90.00
_cell.angle_gamma   90.00
#
_symmetry.space_group_name_H-M   'P 1'
#
loop_
_entity.id
_entity.type
_entity.pdbx_description
1 polymer ?
#
loop_
_entity_poly.entity_id
_entity_poly.type
_entity_poly.pdbx_seq_one_letter_code
_entity_poly.pdbx_strand_id
1 'polypeptide(L)'
;MLKQLKEDIKAVFARDPAARNTLEVLTTYPGIHALIMHRVAHELWKKDCKGTARLLSSFSRFATGIEIHPGAKIGRRFFIDHGMGVVIGETAEIGDDVTLYHGVTLGGTTWNKGKRHPTLEDGVVVGAGAKILGPFTVGKNAKVGSNTVVTKAIPAGVTAVGGPARYIFKDKEAQDNEQEARRRSYAERIGFQPYAATQEQADPILEGMRVLLDRIEYNEKRMNTLCQRLSLLDPTFKRSAQNEQHPFSEEELKIIEEVRRECEAQSTQTKA
;
A
#
# COMPACT_ATOMS: atom_id res chain seq x y z
N MET A 1 26.60 -8.55 -20.81
CA MET A 1 26.63 -7.18 -20.23
C MET A 1 26.20 -6.10 -21.22
N LEU A 2 26.94 -5.80 -22.30
CA LEU A 2 26.59 -4.71 -23.23
C LEU A 2 25.21 -4.83 -23.90
N LYS A 3 24.83 -6.05 -24.33
CA LYS A 3 23.50 -6.31 -24.91
C LYS A 3 22.38 -6.05 -23.88
N GLN A 4 22.57 -6.47 -22.63
CA GLN A 4 21.60 -6.23 -21.56
C GLN A 4 21.53 -4.74 -21.19
N LEU A 5 22.66 -4.03 -21.14
CA LEU A 5 22.65 -2.59 -20.88
C LEU A 5 21.83 -1.82 -21.93
N LYS A 6 21.94 -2.19 -23.22
CA LYS A 6 21.08 -1.63 -24.27
C LYS A 6 19.60 -1.91 -24.03
N GLU A 7 19.26 -3.08 -23.49
CA GLU A 7 17.88 -3.42 -23.14
C GLU A 7 17.38 -2.65 -21.92
N ASP A 8 18.22 -2.46 -20.90
CA ASP A 8 17.86 -1.69 -19.71
C ASP A 8 17.62 -0.22 -20.07
N ILE A 9 18.50 0.38 -20.88
CA ILE A 9 18.33 1.76 -21.38
C ILE A 9 17.02 1.87 -22.18
N LYS A 10 16.71 0.90 -23.05
CA LYS A 10 15.43 0.89 -23.78
C LYS A 10 14.23 0.76 -22.83
N ALA A 11 14.36 0.00 -21.75
CA ALA A 11 13.31 -0.13 -20.74
C ALA A 11 13.06 1.21 -20.02
N VAL A 12 14.10 2.01 -19.77
CA VAL A 12 13.95 3.37 -19.24
C VAL A 12 13.09 4.22 -20.18
N PHE A 13 13.44 4.32 -21.47
CA PHE A 13 12.65 5.09 -22.44
C PHE A 13 11.21 4.62 -22.60
N ALA A 14 10.95 3.33 -22.40
CA ALA A 14 9.61 2.77 -22.50
C ALA A 14 8.73 3.04 -21.28
N ARG A 15 9.32 3.31 -20.11
CA ARG A 15 8.60 3.39 -18.83
C ARG A 15 8.67 4.77 -18.17
N ASP A 16 9.67 5.57 -18.51
CA ASP A 16 9.87 6.91 -17.96
C ASP A 16 9.69 7.97 -19.07
N PRO A 17 8.56 8.71 -19.05
CA PRO A 17 8.32 9.82 -19.97
C PRO A 17 9.34 10.96 -19.87
N ALA A 18 10.08 11.09 -18.76
CA ALA A 18 11.07 12.14 -18.56
C ALA A 18 12.41 11.85 -19.25
N ALA A 19 12.65 10.62 -19.70
CA ALA A 19 13.91 10.24 -20.35
C ALA A 19 14.00 10.81 -21.77
N ARG A 20 14.90 11.77 -22.01
CA ARG A 20 14.99 12.47 -23.31
C ARG A 20 16.02 11.85 -24.26
N ASN A 21 17.17 11.44 -23.75
CA ASN A 21 18.26 10.90 -24.58
C ASN A 21 19.18 9.94 -23.81
N THR A 22 19.93 9.10 -24.53
CA THR A 22 20.72 8.02 -23.94
C THR A 22 21.88 8.52 -23.08
N LEU A 23 22.48 9.66 -23.42
CA LEU A 23 23.59 10.24 -22.67
C LEU A 23 23.11 10.71 -21.29
N GLU A 24 21.93 11.33 -21.23
CA GLU A 24 21.27 11.69 -19.99
C GLU A 24 20.97 10.44 -19.16
N VAL A 25 20.32 9.43 -19.73
CA VAL A 25 20.03 8.17 -19.02
C VAL A 25 21.31 7.53 -18.45
N LEU A 26 22.41 7.56 -19.21
CA LEU A 26 23.66 6.96 -18.75
C LEU A 26 24.38 7.81 -17.68
N THR A 27 24.17 9.12 -17.63
CA THR A 27 24.89 10.02 -16.71
C THR A 27 24.08 10.38 -15.45
N THR A 28 22.74 10.37 -15.53
CA THR A 28 21.89 10.89 -14.44
C THR A 28 21.00 9.85 -13.78
N TYR A 29 20.83 8.64 -14.34
CA TYR A 29 19.92 7.64 -13.76
C TYR A 29 20.65 6.71 -12.76
N PRO A 30 20.44 6.88 -11.45
CA PRO A 30 21.11 6.06 -10.44
C PRO A 30 20.71 4.57 -10.55
N GLY A 31 19.49 4.28 -11.01
CA GLY A 31 19.04 2.91 -11.27
C GLY A 31 19.91 2.16 -12.28
N ILE A 32 20.32 2.83 -13.37
CA ILE A 32 21.22 2.24 -14.38
C ILE A 32 22.61 2.04 -13.80
N HIS A 33 23.15 3.02 -13.06
CA HIS A 33 24.47 2.91 -12.42
C HIS A 33 24.52 1.73 -11.43
N ALA A 34 23.50 1.63 -10.57
CA ALA A 34 23.38 0.54 -9.60
C ALA A 34 23.30 -0.82 -10.28
N LEU A 35 22.57 -0.92 -11.40
CA LEU A 35 22.46 -2.17 -12.15
C LEU A 35 23.77 -2.61 -12.80
N ILE A 36 24.52 -1.68 -13.40
CA ILE A 36 25.84 -1.96 -13.97
C ILE A 36 26.78 -2.48 -12.88
N MET A 37 26.88 -1.76 -11.76
CA MET A 37 27.75 -2.14 -10.63
C MET A 37 27.31 -3.47 -10.00
N HIS A 38 26.00 -3.69 -9.82
CA HIS A 38 25.48 -4.95 -9.30
C HIS A 38 25.85 -6.13 -10.20
N ARG A 39 25.73 -6.02 -11.52
CA ARG A 39 26.09 -7.12 -12.43
C ARG A 39 27.57 -7.48 -12.33
N VAL A 40 28.45 -6.50 -12.23
CA VAL A 40 29.88 -6.76 -11.97
C VAL A 40 30.09 -7.41 -10.61
N ALA A 41 29.45 -6.89 -9.56
CA ALA A 41 29.51 -7.46 -8.21
C ALA A 41 28.96 -8.89 -8.14
N HIS A 42 27.90 -9.19 -8.89
CA HIS A 42 27.27 -10.51 -8.98
C HIS A 42 28.18 -11.53 -9.67
N GLU A 43 28.88 -11.13 -10.74
CA GLU A 43 29.90 -12.00 -11.36
C GLU A 43 31.07 -12.28 -10.40
N LEU A 44 31.56 -11.25 -9.68
CA LEU A 44 32.58 -11.45 -8.64
C LEU A 44 32.08 -12.37 -7.52
N TRP A 45 30.82 -12.23 -7.12
CA TRP A 45 30.19 -13.08 -6.12
C TRP A 45 30.13 -14.54 -6.58
N LYS A 46 29.80 -14.81 -7.84
CA LYS A 46 29.78 -16.17 -8.41
C LYS A 46 31.16 -16.80 -8.52
N LYS A 47 32.22 -16.00 -8.71
CA LYS A 47 33.62 -16.43 -8.74
C LYS A 47 34.27 -16.57 -7.35
N ASP A 48 33.46 -16.55 -6.30
CA ASP A 48 33.88 -16.62 -4.89
C ASP A 48 34.74 -15.45 -4.38
N CYS A 49 34.84 -14.36 -5.15
CA CYS A 49 35.48 -13.11 -4.72
C CYS A 49 34.54 -12.27 -3.82
N LYS A 50 34.03 -12.87 -2.73
CA LYS A 50 32.95 -12.32 -1.90
C LYS A 50 33.27 -10.96 -1.29
N GLY A 51 34.50 -10.77 -0.80
CA GLY A 51 34.95 -9.51 -0.20
C GLY A 51 34.88 -8.33 -1.18
N THR A 52 35.47 -8.50 -2.37
CA THR A 52 35.44 -7.49 -3.43
C THR A 52 34.03 -7.22 -3.92
N ALA A 53 33.20 -8.25 -4.06
CA ALA A 53 31.80 -8.11 -4.43
C ALA A 53 31.02 -7.26 -3.39
N ARG A 54 31.27 -7.48 -2.09
CA ARG A 54 30.67 -6.68 -1.01
C ARG A 54 31.16 -5.24 -1.02
N LEU A 55 32.46 -5.00 -1.21
CA LEU A 55 33.02 -3.66 -1.31
C LEU A 55 32.39 -2.87 -2.47
N LEU A 56 32.28 -3.48 -3.65
CA LEU A 56 31.65 -2.86 -4.81
C LEU A 56 30.16 -2.58 -4.59
N SER A 57 29.42 -3.51 -3.96
CA SER A 57 28.02 -3.29 -3.59
C SER A 57 27.85 -2.15 -2.57
N SER A 58 28.73 -2.06 -1.57
CA SER A 58 28.74 -0.95 -0.61
C SER A 58 29.06 0.38 -1.27
N PHE A 59 30.02 0.42 -2.20
CA PHE A 59 30.32 1.62 -2.98
C PHE A 59 29.13 2.03 -3.86
N SER A 60 28.48 1.07 -4.53
CA SER A 60 27.26 1.32 -5.30
C SER A 60 26.16 1.94 -4.44
N ARG A 61 25.94 1.41 -3.24
CA ARG A 61 24.99 1.98 -2.27
C ARG A 61 25.35 3.41 -1.91
N PHE A 62 26.62 3.69 -1.62
CA PHE A 62 27.09 5.03 -1.30
C PHE A 62 26.87 6.02 -2.45
N ALA A 63 27.20 5.62 -3.68
CA ALA A 63 27.12 6.50 -4.85
C ALA A 63 25.69 6.73 -5.36
N THR A 64 24.79 5.76 -5.19
CA THR A 64 23.44 5.77 -5.82
C THR A 64 22.28 5.83 -4.84
N GLY A 65 22.50 5.52 -3.55
CA GLY A 65 21.43 5.33 -2.58
C GLY A 65 20.63 4.02 -2.74
N ILE A 66 21.02 3.16 -3.69
CA ILE A 66 20.38 1.87 -3.97
C ILE A 66 21.26 0.74 -3.42
N GLU A 67 20.73 -0.06 -2.51
CA GLU A 67 21.41 -1.23 -1.95
C GLU A 67 20.96 -2.51 -2.66
N ILE A 68 21.87 -3.14 -3.38
CA ILE A 68 21.65 -4.45 -4.00
C ILE A 68 22.73 -5.40 -3.52
N HIS A 69 22.33 -6.46 -2.81
CA HIS A 69 23.26 -7.48 -2.39
C HIS A 69 23.84 -8.22 -3.62
N PRO A 70 25.15 -8.53 -3.69
CA PRO A 70 25.74 -9.21 -4.85
C PRO A 70 25.16 -10.59 -5.14
N GLY A 71 24.62 -11.27 -4.11
CA GLY A 71 23.96 -12.57 -4.24
C GLY A 71 22.57 -12.53 -4.90
N ALA A 72 21.92 -11.37 -4.96
CA ALA A 72 20.60 -11.24 -5.55
C ALA A 72 20.64 -11.61 -7.04
N LYS A 73 19.57 -12.25 -7.54
CA LYS A 73 19.43 -12.59 -8.96
C LYS A 73 18.45 -11.63 -9.61
N ILE A 74 18.89 -10.95 -10.66
CA ILE A 74 18.10 -9.95 -11.38
C ILE A 74 18.01 -10.32 -12.85
N GLY A 75 16.79 -10.37 -13.36
CA GLY A 75 16.47 -10.59 -14.77
C GLY A 75 16.81 -9.40 -15.68
N ARG A 76 16.21 -9.40 -16.86
CA ARG A 76 16.44 -8.41 -17.92
C ARG A 76 15.41 -7.28 -17.83
N ARG A 77 15.77 -6.09 -18.28
CA ARG A 77 14.87 -4.92 -18.34
C ARG A 77 14.26 -4.59 -16.97
N PHE A 78 15.03 -4.86 -15.92
CA PHE A 78 14.70 -4.45 -14.57
C PHE A 78 14.86 -2.94 -14.47
N PHE A 79 13.82 -2.27 -13.99
CA PHE A 79 13.80 -0.82 -13.93
C PHE A 79 13.67 -0.37 -12.47
N ILE A 80 14.58 0.50 -12.05
CA ILE A 80 14.53 1.16 -10.74
C ILE A 80 14.31 2.64 -10.99
N ASP A 81 13.12 3.13 -10.64
CA ASP A 81 12.75 4.52 -10.83
C ASP A 81 12.95 5.32 -9.54
N HIS A 82 13.61 6.48 -9.67
CA HIS A 82 14.16 7.35 -8.62
C HIS A 82 15.18 6.67 -7.67
N GLY A 83 14.98 5.41 -7.29
CA GLY A 83 15.94 4.49 -6.69
C GLY A 83 16.36 4.74 -5.25
N MET A 84 16.28 5.97 -4.74
CA MET A 84 16.73 6.29 -3.37
C MET A 84 16.08 5.38 -2.33
N GLY A 85 16.88 4.73 -1.48
CA GLY A 85 16.39 3.88 -0.40
C GLY A 85 15.83 2.53 -0.84
N VAL A 86 16.05 2.10 -2.08
CA VAL A 86 15.76 0.73 -2.51
C VAL A 86 16.74 -0.23 -1.85
N VAL A 87 16.23 -1.32 -1.27
CA VAL A 87 17.02 -2.36 -0.59
C VAL A 87 16.63 -3.74 -1.12
N ILE A 88 17.57 -4.44 -1.74
CA ILE A 88 17.39 -5.78 -2.31
C ILE A 88 18.35 -6.77 -1.61
N GLY A 89 17.78 -7.68 -0.84
CA GLY A 89 18.56 -8.62 -0.04
C GLY A 89 19.16 -9.81 -0.80
N GLU A 90 20.03 -10.55 -0.12
CA GLU A 90 20.92 -11.56 -0.71
C GLU A 90 20.24 -12.63 -1.55
N THR A 91 19.12 -13.17 -1.08
CA THR A 91 18.44 -14.31 -1.72
C THR A 91 17.22 -13.88 -2.52
N ALA A 92 17.12 -12.58 -2.84
CA ALA A 92 16.05 -12.07 -3.67
C ALA A 92 16.23 -12.56 -5.11
N GLU A 93 15.11 -12.91 -5.73
CA GLU A 93 15.06 -13.31 -7.14
C GLU A 93 14.07 -12.40 -7.85
N ILE A 94 14.52 -11.73 -8.90
CA ILE A 94 13.72 -10.75 -9.63
C ILE A 94 13.70 -11.20 -11.10
N GLY A 95 12.50 -11.40 -11.63
CA GLY A 95 12.25 -11.79 -13.01
C GLY A 95 12.53 -10.67 -14.03
N ASP A 96 12.08 -10.90 -15.25
CA ASP A 96 12.21 -9.94 -16.34
C ASP A 96 11.15 -8.83 -16.23
N ASP A 97 11.46 -7.64 -16.75
CA ASP A 97 10.49 -6.53 -16.85
C ASP A 97 9.90 -6.02 -15.53
N VAL A 98 10.51 -6.36 -14.39
CA VAL A 98 10.10 -5.86 -13.08
C VAL A 98 10.46 -4.38 -12.93
N THR A 99 9.60 -3.63 -12.25
CA THR A 99 9.82 -2.21 -11.92
C THR A 99 9.70 -1.97 -10.42
N LEU A 100 10.72 -1.36 -9.81
CA LEU A 100 10.66 -0.88 -8.42
C LEU A 100 10.78 0.64 -8.40
N TYR A 101 9.96 1.29 -7.57
CA TYR A 101 10.15 2.70 -7.24
C TYR A 101 11.06 2.87 -6.01
N HIS A 102 11.42 4.12 -5.70
CA HIS A 102 12.20 4.49 -4.52
C HIS A 102 11.64 3.92 -3.20
N GLY A 103 12.50 3.69 -2.21
CA GLY A 103 12.13 3.24 -0.86
C GLY A 103 11.61 1.81 -0.76
N VAL A 104 11.63 1.03 -1.84
CA VAL A 104 11.19 -0.36 -1.85
C VAL A 104 12.18 -1.26 -1.11
N THR A 105 11.69 -2.19 -0.28
CA THR A 105 12.53 -3.19 0.39
C THR A 105 12.08 -4.60 0.05
N LEU A 106 13.01 -5.41 -0.47
CA LEU A 106 12.89 -6.85 -0.61
C LEU A 106 13.69 -7.52 0.51
N GLY A 107 13.04 -7.68 1.66
CA GLY A 107 13.67 -8.00 2.94
C GLY A 107 13.47 -9.45 3.38
N GLY A 108 14.32 -9.89 4.31
CA GLY A 108 14.18 -11.18 4.98
C GLY A 108 13.41 -11.06 6.30
N THR A 109 12.75 -12.14 6.70
CA THR A 109 12.02 -12.23 7.99
C THR A 109 12.73 -13.11 9.03
N THR A 110 13.77 -13.85 8.63
CA THR A 110 14.45 -14.84 9.48
C THR A 110 15.95 -14.61 9.52
N TRP A 111 16.57 -14.94 10.65
CA TRP A 111 18.03 -14.94 10.84
C TRP A 111 18.73 -16.19 10.28
N ASN A 112 17.97 -17.20 9.85
CA ASN A 112 18.50 -18.45 9.34
C ASN A 112 19.21 -18.27 8.00
N LYS A 113 20.30 -19.02 7.81
CA LYS A 113 20.98 -19.15 6.52
C LYS A 113 20.04 -19.88 5.55
N GLY A 114 19.85 -19.33 4.35
CA GLY A 114 18.95 -19.89 3.32
C GLY A 114 18.11 -18.84 2.59
N LYS A 115 17.15 -19.32 1.78
CA LYS A 115 16.15 -18.49 1.10
C LYS A 115 15.27 -17.80 2.14
N ARG A 116 15.28 -16.46 2.12
CA ARG A 116 14.59 -15.62 3.12
C ARG A 116 14.02 -14.33 2.54
N HIS A 117 14.47 -13.94 1.34
CA HIS A 117 13.99 -12.78 0.60
C HIS A 117 12.98 -13.22 -0.47
N PRO A 118 12.12 -12.31 -0.94
CA PRO A 118 11.05 -12.65 -1.89
C PRO A 118 11.57 -13.01 -3.28
N THR A 119 10.69 -13.65 -4.04
CA THR A 119 10.82 -13.84 -5.48
C THR A 119 9.76 -12.97 -6.18
N LEU A 120 10.18 -12.10 -7.10
CA LEU A 120 9.27 -11.35 -7.96
C LEU A 120 9.30 -11.98 -9.36
N GLU A 121 8.15 -12.42 -9.87
CA GLU A 121 8.04 -12.92 -11.23
C GLU A 121 8.01 -11.78 -12.27
N ASP A 122 7.92 -12.15 -13.55
CA ASP A 122 8.04 -11.18 -14.64
C ASP A 122 6.95 -10.09 -14.59
N GLY A 123 7.32 -8.87 -14.97
CA GLY A 123 6.38 -7.75 -15.13
C GLY A 123 5.78 -7.23 -13.81
N VAL A 124 6.27 -7.68 -12.66
CA VAL A 124 5.83 -7.16 -11.36
C VAL A 124 6.18 -5.68 -11.22
N VAL A 125 5.25 -4.89 -10.69
CA VAL A 125 5.46 -3.45 -10.40
C VAL A 125 5.29 -3.20 -8.92
N VAL A 126 6.30 -2.61 -8.28
CA VAL A 126 6.31 -2.36 -6.83
C VAL A 126 6.39 -0.86 -6.57
N GLY A 127 5.30 -0.30 -6.06
CA GLY A 127 5.12 1.11 -5.73
C GLY A 127 6.08 1.62 -4.66
N ALA A 128 6.21 2.95 -4.62
CA ALA A 128 7.17 3.63 -3.76
C ALA A 128 7.00 3.26 -2.28
N GLY A 129 8.11 3.01 -1.59
CA GLY A 129 8.11 2.74 -0.15
C GLY A 129 7.56 1.36 0.27
N ALA A 130 7.13 0.50 -0.66
CA ALA A 130 6.60 -0.82 -0.31
C ALA A 130 7.65 -1.74 0.35
N LYS A 131 7.20 -2.62 1.25
CA LYS A 131 8.04 -3.57 1.99
C LYS A 131 7.54 -4.98 1.71
N ILE A 132 8.33 -5.80 1.03
CA ILE A 132 8.02 -7.19 0.72
C ILE A 132 8.97 -8.07 1.54
N LEU A 133 8.43 -8.74 2.55
CA LEU A 133 9.22 -9.34 3.63
C LEU A 133 8.97 -10.85 3.71
N GLY A 134 9.97 -11.64 3.31
CA GLY A 134 9.95 -13.10 3.47
C GLY A 134 10.13 -13.88 2.16
N PRO A 135 10.35 -15.20 2.25
CA PRO A 135 10.66 -16.06 1.11
C PRO A 135 9.41 -16.56 0.37
N PHE A 136 8.59 -15.64 -0.14
CA PHE A 136 7.42 -15.99 -0.95
C PHE A 136 7.48 -15.35 -2.34
N THR A 137 6.58 -15.79 -3.21
CA THR A 137 6.49 -15.31 -4.59
C THR A 137 5.44 -14.21 -4.74
N VAL A 138 5.80 -13.17 -5.49
CA VAL A 138 4.87 -12.18 -6.06
C VAL A 138 4.71 -12.55 -7.54
N GLY A 139 3.51 -12.99 -7.89
CA GLY A 139 3.22 -13.60 -9.18
C GLY A 139 3.30 -12.63 -10.36
N LYS A 140 3.42 -13.20 -11.54
CA LYS A 140 3.61 -12.47 -12.81
C LYS A 140 2.61 -11.34 -12.99
N ASN A 141 3.08 -10.17 -13.42
CA ASN A 141 2.28 -8.96 -13.63
C ASN A 141 1.49 -8.46 -12.41
N ALA A 142 1.79 -8.95 -11.20
CA ALA A 142 1.19 -8.42 -9.98
C ALA A 142 1.70 -7.01 -9.70
N LYS A 143 0.90 -6.23 -9.00
CA LYS A 143 1.23 -4.86 -8.61
C LYS A 143 1.19 -4.72 -7.10
N VAL A 144 2.16 -4.03 -6.53
CA VAL A 144 2.19 -3.71 -5.10
C VAL A 144 2.05 -2.21 -4.97
N GLY A 145 1.07 -1.76 -4.20
CA GLY A 145 0.83 -0.33 -3.96
C GLY A 145 1.95 0.32 -3.16
N SER A 146 2.01 1.64 -3.21
CA SER A 146 2.96 2.42 -2.41
C SER A 146 2.75 2.18 -0.91
N ASN A 147 3.84 2.18 -0.13
CA ASN A 147 3.87 1.94 1.32
C ASN A 147 3.15 0.65 1.79
N THR A 148 2.90 -0.29 0.88
CA THR A 148 2.24 -1.57 1.20
C THR A 148 3.23 -2.50 1.87
N VAL A 149 2.79 -3.19 2.94
CA VAL A 149 3.61 -4.18 3.65
C VAL A 149 3.11 -5.57 3.31
N VAL A 150 3.86 -6.29 2.50
CA VAL A 150 3.52 -7.63 2.00
C VAL A 150 4.27 -8.68 2.80
N THR A 151 3.53 -9.58 3.44
CA THR A 151 4.07 -10.70 4.23
C THR A 151 3.61 -12.08 3.73
N LYS A 152 2.84 -12.11 2.63
CA LYS A 152 2.28 -13.32 2.01
C LYS A 152 2.38 -13.25 0.49
N ALA A 153 2.38 -14.42 -0.15
CA ALA A 153 2.47 -14.56 -1.61
C ALA A 153 1.37 -13.76 -2.32
N ILE A 154 1.65 -13.14 -3.47
CA ILE A 154 0.66 -12.43 -4.27
C ILE A 154 0.38 -13.23 -5.54
N PRO A 155 -0.88 -13.55 -5.87
CA PRO A 155 -1.20 -14.24 -7.12
C PRO A 155 -0.85 -13.39 -8.36
N ALA A 156 -0.66 -14.04 -9.51
CA ALA A 156 -0.40 -13.35 -10.77
C ALA A 156 -1.54 -12.38 -11.15
N GLY A 157 -1.18 -11.20 -11.68
CA GLY A 157 -2.12 -10.16 -12.14
C GLY A 157 -2.89 -9.42 -11.04
N VAL A 158 -2.70 -9.78 -9.77
CA VAL A 158 -3.39 -9.15 -8.63
C VAL A 158 -2.67 -7.88 -8.20
N THR A 159 -3.45 -6.89 -7.74
CA THR A 159 -2.91 -5.69 -7.09
C THR A 159 -3.05 -5.81 -5.58
N ALA A 160 -1.93 -5.72 -4.87
CA ALA A 160 -1.88 -5.75 -3.41
C ALA A 160 -1.68 -4.33 -2.86
N VAL A 161 -2.53 -3.90 -1.93
CA VAL A 161 -2.44 -2.56 -1.30
C VAL A 161 -2.63 -2.63 0.22
N GLY A 162 -2.15 -1.62 0.95
CA GLY A 162 -2.34 -1.46 2.40
C GLY A 162 -1.30 -2.19 3.28
N GLY A 163 -1.42 -2.03 4.61
CA GLY A 163 -0.56 -2.71 5.58
C GLY A 163 -1.39 -3.33 6.70
N PRO A 164 -1.44 -4.68 6.85
CA PRO A 164 -0.87 -5.72 5.99
C PRO A 164 -1.54 -5.82 4.60
N ALA A 165 -0.78 -6.18 3.57
CA ALA A 165 -1.21 -6.20 2.18
C ALA A 165 -2.46 -7.06 1.95
N ARG A 166 -3.46 -6.48 1.28
CA ARG A 166 -4.72 -7.13 0.90
C ARG A 166 -4.78 -7.26 -0.62
N TYR A 167 -5.37 -8.35 -1.09
CA TYR A 167 -5.54 -8.60 -2.53
C TYR A 167 -6.81 -7.90 -3.02
N ILE A 168 -6.70 -7.09 -4.06
CA ILE A 168 -7.85 -6.63 -4.82
C ILE A 168 -7.95 -7.51 -6.06
N PHE A 169 -9.02 -8.30 -6.14
CA PHE A 169 -9.37 -9.04 -7.35
C PHE A 169 -10.17 -8.12 -8.27
N LYS A 170 -9.87 -8.14 -9.56
CA LYS A 170 -10.43 -7.16 -10.50
C LYS A 170 -11.92 -7.35 -10.81
N ASP A 171 -12.57 -8.43 -10.34
CA ASP A 171 -13.90 -8.86 -10.82
C ASP A 171 -14.80 -9.54 -9.76
N LYS A 172 -14.85 -9.10 -8.50
CA LYS A 172 -15.85 -9.61 -7.53
C LYS A 172 -16.47 -8.52 -6.66
N GLU A 173 -17.56 -7.95 -7.15
CA GLU A 173 -18.63 -7.39 -6.30
C GLU A 173 -19.74 -8.44 -6.19
N ALA A 174 -20.46 -8.47 -5.06
CA ALA A 174 -21.79 -9.08 -4.85
C ALA A 174 -21.95 -10.28 -3.88
N GLN A 175 -21.38 -10.26 -2.66
CA GLN A 175 -21.89 -11.12 -1.57
C GLN A 175 -22.20 -10.46 -0.21
N ASP A 176 -21.85 -9.18 0.06
CA ASP A 176 -22.07 -8.52 1.37
C ASP A 176 -23.28 -7.55 1.45
N ASN A 177 -24.22 -7.63 0.51
CA ASN A 177 -25.14 -6.50 0.19
C ASN A 177 -26.13 -6.05 1.29
N GLU A 178 -26.63 -6.91 2.18
CA GLU A 178 -27.77 -6.50 3.03
C GLU A 178 -27.35 -5.85 4.35
N GLN A 179 -26.39 -6.46 5.06
CA GLN A 179 -25.91 -5.97 6.35
C GLN A 179 -25.06 -4.71 6.19
N GLU A 180 -24.30 -4.61 5.09
CA GLU A 180 -23.49 -3.44 4.78
C GLU A 180 -24.33 -2.25 4.27
N ALA A 181 -25.39 -2.52 3.48
CA ALA A 181 -26.36 -1.48 3.10
C ALA A 181 -27.07 -0.89 4.33
N ARG A 182 -27.46 -1.73 5.30
CA ARG A 182 -28.05 -1.26 6.56
C ARG A 182 -27.09 -0.34 7.32
N ARG A 183 -25.82 -0.75 7.49
CA ARG A 183 -24.80 0.08 8.18
C ARG A 183 -24.56 1.40 7.48
N ARG A 184 -24.51 1.40 6.15
CA ARG A 184 -24.34 2.62 5.35
C ARG A 184 -25.51 3.59 5.53
N SER A 185 -26.74 3.09 5.51
CA SER A 185 -27.92 3.92 5.75
C SER A 185 -27.93 4.56 7.15
N TYR A 186 -27.43 3.85 8.17
CA TYR A 186 -27.31 4.39 9.52
C TYR A 186 -26.19 5.42 9.62
N ALA A 187 -25.02 5.13 9.05
CA ALA A 187 -23.88 6.07 9.01
C ALA A 187 -24.24 7.39 8.30
N GLU A 188 -25.00 7.32 7.20
CA GLU A 188 -25.52 8.50 6.50
C GLU A 188 -26.51 9.30 7.35
N ARG A 189 -27.41 8.63 8.11
CA ARG A 189 -28.34 9.30 9.03
C ARG A 189 -27.63 10.09 10.12
N ILE A 190 -26.51 9.58 10.64
CA ILE A 190 -25.73 10.27 11.68
C ILE A 190 -24.69 11.26 11.11
N GLY A 191 -24.67 11.47 9.79
CA GLY A 191 -23.74 12.39 9.13
C GLY A 191 -22.29 11.89 9.05
N PHE A 192 -22.04 10.60 9.28
CA PHE A 192 -20.72 10.01 9.23
C PHE A 192 -20.42 9.46 7.82
N GLN A 193 -19.59 10.16 7.06
CA GLN A 193 -19.08 9.68 5.76
C GLN A 193 -17.59 9.31 5.91
N PRO A 194 -17.24 8.02 5.92
CA PRO A 194 -15.84 7.62 6.01
C PRO A 194 -15.11 8.00 4.71
N TYR A 195 -14.30 9.05 4.78
CA TYR A 195 -13.33 9.38 3.76
C TYR A 195 -12.26 8.26 3.74
N ALA A 196 -12.16 7.54 2.62
CA ALA A 196 -11.22 6.44 2.36
C ALA A 196 -11.61 5.00 2.79
N ALA A 197 -12.88 4.71 3.10
CA ALA A 197 -13.31 3.32 3.26
C ALA A 197 -13.63 2.67 1.90
N THR A 198 -12.87 1.64 1.53
CA THR A 198 -13.28 0.68 0.47
C THR A 198 -14.05 -0.47 1.12
N GLN A 199 -15.03 -1.05 0.40
CA GLN A 199 -15.98 -2.04 0.94
C GLN A 199 -15.29 -3.25 1.61
N GLU A 200 -14.10 -3.65 1.15
CA GLU A 200 -13.35 -4.79 1.71
C GLU A 200 -12.30 -4.42 2.76
N GLN A 201 -12.59 -3.43 3.61
CA GLN A 201 -11.67 -2.96 4.62
C GLN A 201 -11.83 -3.70 5.97
N ALA A 202 -11.08 -4.79 6.19
CA ALA A 202 -10.88 -5.41 7.53
C ALA A 202 -9.89 -4.61 8.39
N ASP A 203 -10.10 -3.31 8.55
CA ASP A 203 -9.34 -2.48 9.49
C ASP A 203 -9.86 -2.75 10.90
N PRO A 204 -9.04 -3.17 11.89
CA PRO A 204 -9.51 -3.43 13.25
C PRO A 204 -10.10 -2.17 13.92
N ILE A 205 -9.68 -0.98 13.53
CA ILE A 205 -10.28 0.28 13.96
C ILE A 205 -11.62 0.49 13.27
N LEU A 206 -11.70 0.33 11.94
CA LEU A 206 -12.98 0.41 11.22
C LEU A 206 -13.98 -0.66 11.68
N GLU A 207 -13.51 -1.86 11.98
CA GLU A 207 -14.30 -2.96 12.51
C GLU A 207 -14.74 -2.67 13.95
N GLY A 208 -13.85 -2.11 14.76
CA GLY A 208 -14.21 -1.56 16.07
C GLY A 208 -15.29 -0.48 15.95
N MET A 209 -15.15 0.46 15.01
CA MET A 209 -16.14 1.49 14.73
C MET A 209 -17.45 0.91 14.22
N ARG A 210 -17.43 -0.13 13.36
CA ARG A 210 -18.62 -0.86 12.91
C ARG A 210 -19.34 -1.52 14.08
N VAL A 211 -18.62 -2.22 14.96
CA VAL A 211 -19.19 -2.84 16.17
C VAL A 211 -19.77 -1.78 17.12
N LEU A 212 -19.09 -0.64 17.28
CA LEU A 212 -19.60 0.48 18.07
C LEU A 212 -20.87 1.07 17.45
N LEU A 213 -20.91 1.28 16.13
CA LEU A 213 -22.11 1.76 15.42
C LEU A 213 -23.28 0.77 15.55
N ASP A 214 -23.03 -0.52 15.35
CA ASP A 214 -24.04 -1.58 15.52
C ASP A 214 -24.59 -1.57 16.97
N ARG A 215 -23.72 -1.32 17.97
CA ARG A 215 -24.10 -1.23 19.38
C ARG A 215 -24.89 0.04 19.70
N ILE A 216 -24.54 1.17 19.11
CA ILE A 216 -25.25 2.45 19.27
C ILE A 216 -26.65 2.31 18.66
N GLU A 217 -26.79 1.78 17.45
CA GLU A 217 -28.10 1.53 16.82
C GLU A 217 -28.97 0.59 17.68
N TYR A 218 -28.36 -0.46 18.24
CA TYR A 218 -29.07 -1.37 19.15
C TYR A 218 -29.52 -0.69 20.44
N ASN A 219 -28.68 0.14 21.05
CA ASN A 219 -29.02 0.90 22.25
C ASN A 219 -30.13 1.92 21.98
N GLU A 220 -30.12 2.57 20.82
CA GLU A 220 -31.17 3.51 20.39
C GLU A 220 -32.53 2.81 20.26
N LYS A 221 -32.58 1.63 19.61
CA LYS A 221 -33.80 0.80 19.53
C LYS A 221 -34.31 0.39 20.92
N ARG A 222 -33.41 0.01 21.82
CA ARG A 222 -33.77 -0.34 23.20
C ARG A 222 -34.34 0.85 23.95
N MET A 223 -33.71 2.03 23.83
CA MET A 223 -34.19 3.26 24.45
C MET A 223 -35.58 3.64 23.94
N ASN A 224 -35.78 3.62 22.63
CA ASN A 224 -37.08 3.89 22.02
C ASN A 224 -38.17 2.91 22.51
N THR A 225 -37.83 1.63 22.64
CA THR A 225 -38.74 0.62 23.19
C THR A 225 -39.09 0.90 24.65
N LEU A 226 -38.11 1.27 25.47
CA LEU A 226 -38.33 1.65 26.87
C LEU A 226 -39.22 2.89 26.97
N CYS A 227 -38.92 3.94 26.21
CA CYS A 227 -39.75 5.14 26.15
C CYS A 227 -41.19 4.84 25.70
N GLN A 228 -41.38 3.94 24.73
CA GLN A 228 -42.71 3.51 24.30
C GLN A 228 -43.46 2.80 25.43
N ARG A 229 -42.81 1.89 26.16
CA ARG A 229 -43.43 1.19 27.30
C ARG A 229 -43.75 2.15 28.44
N LEU A 230 -42.86 3.11 28.72
CA LEU A 230 -43.10 4.14 29.73
C LEU A 230 -44.27 5.05 29.36
N SER A 231 -44.41 5.41 28.08
CA SER A 231 -45.56 6.21 27.60
C SER A 231 -46.91 5.49 27.75
N LEU A 232 -46.91 4.16 27.81
CA LEU A 232 -48.11 3.36 28.07
C LEU A 232 -48.43 3.26 29.57
N LEU A 233 -47.43 3.39 30.44
CA LEU A 233 -47.57 3.28 31.91
C LEU A 233 -47.87 4.63 32.56
N ASP A 234 -47.32 5.72 32.01
CA ASP A 234 -47.50 7.08 32.49
C ASP A 234 -48.01 7.99 31.36
N PRO A 235 -49.29 8.40 31.40
CA PRO A 235 -49.87 9.32 30.41
C PRO A 235 -49.22 10.71 30.39
N THR A 236 -48.48 11.08 31.43
CA THR A 236 -47.77 12.38 31.50
C THR A 236 -46.39 12.34 30.84
N PHE A 237 -45.87 11.14 30.53
CA PHE A 237 -44.62 10.96 29.80
C PHE A 237 -44.80 11.32 28.32
N LYS A 238 -44.52 12.58 27.98
CA LYS A 238 -44.49 13.05 26.59
C LYS A 238 -43.25 12.50 25.89
N ARG A 239 -43.45 11.59 24.94
CA ARG A 239 -42.42 11.19 23.98
C ARG A 239 -41.94 12.46 23.26
N SER A 240 -40.66 12.82 23.41
CA SER A 240 -40.05 13.84 22.57
C SER A 240 -40.05 13.32 21.13
N ALA A 241 -41.06 13.67 20.35
CA ALA A 241 -41.20 13.29 18.94
C ALA A 241 -40.16 13.98 18.02
N GLN A 242 -39.05 14.47 18.58
CA GLN A 242 -38.09 15.31 17.86
C GLN A 242 -36.96 14.54 17.14
N ASN A 243 -36.73 13.26 17.40
CA ASN A 243 -35.52 12.59 16.87
C ASN A 243 -35.76 11.50 15.81
N GLU A 244 -36.97 11.34 15.27
CA GLU A 244 -37.16 10.34 14.19
C GLU A 244 -36.71 10.82 12.81
N GLN A 245 -36.61 12.14 12.58
CA GLN A 245 -36.21 12.69 11.27
C GLN A 245 -34.93 13.55 11.30
N HIS A 246 -34.54 14.12 12.44
CA HIS A 246 -33.27 14.81 12.59
C HIS A 246 -32.59 14.38 13.89
N PRO A 247 -31.45 13.66 13.83
CA PRO A 247 -30.75 13.19 15.04
C PRO A 247 -30.04 14.31 15.81
N PHE A 248 -30.06 15.54 15.28
CA PHE A 248 -29.40 16.72 15.85
C PHE A 248 -30.38 17.89 15.89
N SER A 249 -30.38 18.63 16.99
CA SER A 249 -31.04 19.93 17.12
C SER A 249 -30.39 20.98 16.20
N GLU A 250 -31.09 22.10 15.94
CA GLU A 250 -30.55 23.20 15.13
C GLU A 250 -29.24 23.78 15.70
N GLU A 251 -29.06 23.72 17.02
CA GLU A 251 -27.84 24.16 17.69
C GLU A 251 -26.68 23.19 17.43
N GLU A 252 -26.93 21.88 17.51
CA GLU A 252 -25.94 20.85 17.22
C GLU A 252 -25.52 20.85 15.74
N LEU A 253 -26.47 21.08 14.83
CA LEU A 253 -26.16 21.22 13.39
C LEU A 253 -25.25 22.42 13.10
N LYS A 254 -25.45 23.55 13.79
CA LYS A 254 -24.55 24.72 13.67
C LYS A 254 -23.14 24.40 14.15
N ILE A 255 -23.01 23.68 15.26
CA ILE A 255 -21.70 23.28 15.79
C ILE A 255 -20.99 22.33 14.80
N ILE A 256 -21.71 21.36 14.24
CA ILE A 256 -21.16 20.43 13.23
C ILE A 256 -20.69 21.20 11.98
N GLU A 257 -21.45 22.19 11.53
CA GLU A 257 -21.12 22.98 10.35
C GLU A 257 -19.93 23.92 10.59
N GLU A 258 -19.79 24.45 11.81
CA GLU A 258 -18.64 25.26 12.23
C GLU A 258 -17.35 24.42 12.29
N VAL A 259 -17.40 23.24 12.93
CA VAL A 259 -16.28 22.28 12.96
C VAL A 259 -15.88 21.83 11.55
N ARG A 260 -16.87 21.58 10.68
CA ARG A 260 -16.60 21.23 9.27
C ARG A 260 -15.84 22.33 8.54
N ARG A 261 -16.24 23.60 8.71
CA ARG A 261 -15.54 24.75 8.12
C ARG A 261 -14.11 24.87 8.62
N GLU A 262 -13.88 24.64 9.91
CA GLU A 262 -12.52 24.65 10.49
C GLU A 262 -11.64 23.54 9.91
N CYS A 263 -12.16 22.31 9.78
CA CYS A 263 -11.45 21.19 9.16
C CYS A 263 -11.13 21.46 7.67
N GLU A 264 -12.09 22.01 6.92
CA GLU A 264 -11.88 22.37 5.52
C GLU A 264 -10.79 23.46 5.40
N ALA A 265 -10.81 24.49 6.25
CA ALA A 265 -9.80 25.55 6.29
C ALA A 265 -8.39 25.04 6.57
N GLN A 266 -8.23 24.12 7.53
CA GLN A 266 -6.94 23.47 7.86
C GLN A 266 -6.41 22.61 6.70
N SER A 267 -7.30 21.96 5.94
CA SER A 267 -6.93 21.15 4.78
C SER A 267 -6.36 22.00 3.62
N THR A 268 -6.85 23.23 3.46
CA THR A 268 -6.34 24.20 2.46
C THR A 268 -4.99 24.81 2.84
N GLN A 269 -4.73 25.05 4.14
CA GLN A 269 -3.43 25.57 4.60
C GLN A 269 -2.30 24.53 4.44
N THR A 270 -2.63 23.24 4.39
CA THR A 270 -1.64 22.17 4.20
C THR A 270 -1.27 21.97 2.71
N LYS A 271 -1.95 22.67 1.78
CA LYS A 271 -1.72 22.62 0.32
C LYS A 271 -1.01 23.85 -0.25
N ALA A 272 -0.57 24.80 0.60
CA ALA A 272 0.25 25.95 0.21
C ALA A 272 1.73 25.72 0.54
#